data_AF-A0A6A6V257-F1
#
_entry.id   AF-A0A6A6V257-F1
#
_cell.length_a   1.000
_cell.length_b   1.000
_cell.length_c   1.000
_cell.angle_alpha   90.00
_cell.angle_beta   90.00
_cell.angle_gamma   90.00
#
_symmetry.space_group_name_H-M   'P 1'
#
loop_
_entity.id
_entity.type
_entity.pdbx_description
1 polymer ?
#
loop_
_entity_poly.entity_id
_entity_poly.type
_entity_poly.pdbx_seq_one_letter_code
_entity_poly.pdbx_strand_id
1 'polypeptide(L)'
;MDLVQTIRKEGSRGGQGDFTWDSVKDSSHRENYLGHSLKAPVGRWQKGRDLEWWSKGDGPDAEAQERKIAEEKARLKHAEEEARCAALGLPPP
;
A
#
# COMPACT_ATOMS: atom_id res chain seq x y z
N MET A 1 16.48 9.39 -32.63
CA MET A 1 17.49 9.60 -31.58
C MET A 1 16.95 10.67 -30.63
N ASP A 2 16.16 10.26 -29.65
CA ASP A 2 15.59 11.19 -28.65
C ASP A 2 16.68 11.57 -27.64
N LEU A 3 17.10 12.83 -27.69
CA LEU A 3 18.20 13.40 -26.89
C LEU A 3 17.70 14.26 -25.73
N VAL A 4 16.58 13.91 -25.08
CA VAL A 4 16.00 14.76 -24.02
C VAL A 4 15.52 13.96 -22.80
N GLN A 5 16.30 12.98 -22.34
CA GLN A 5 16.04 12.27 -21.07
C GLN A 5 17.21 12.34 -20.06
N THR A 6 18.11 13.31 -20.17
CA THR A 6 19.31 13.37 -19.29
C THR A 6 19.41 14.57 -18.37
N ILE A 7 18.38 15.40 -18.24
CA ILE A 7 18.38 16.43 -17.18
C ILE A 7 17.81 15.80 -15.91
N ARG A 8 18.67 15.08 -15.18
CA ARG A 8 18.44 14.85 -13.74
C ARG A 8 18.36 16.23 -13.11
N LYS A 9 17.17 16.61 -12.66
CA LYS A 9 16.91 17.88 -11.98
C LYS A 9 17.55 17.83 -10.61
N GLU A 10 18.83 18.15 -10.53
CA GLU A 10 19.57 18.32 -9.29
C GLU A 10 19.16 19.67 -8.68
N GLY A 11 18.00 19.69 -8.02
CA GLY A 11 17.48 20.83 -7.29
C GLY A 11 17.81 20.74 -5.81
N SER A 12 18.30 21.84 -5.21
CA SER A 12 18.66 21.98 -3.78
C SER A 12 17.51 21.73 -2.78
N ARG A 13 16.31 21.38 -3.24
CA ARG A 13 15.14 21.08 -2.41
C ARG A 13 14.63 19.73 -2.87
N GLY A 14 15.22 18.66 -2.36
CA GLY A 14 14.85 17.29 -2.70
C GLY A 14 13.33 17.11 -2.71
N GLY A 15 12.83 16.43 -3.73
CA GLY A 15 11.40 16.22 -3.96
C GLY A 15 10.96 14.78 -3.68
N GLN A 16 9.68 14.50 -3.95
CA GLN A 16 9.12 13.13 -3.91
C GLN A 16 9.92 12.13 -4.75
N GLY A 17 10.59 12.59 -5.82
CA GLY A 17 11.44 11.76 -6.68
C GLY A 17 12.80 11.39 -6.08
N ASP A 18 13.28 12.10 -5.06
CA ASP A 18 14.58 11.86 -4.42
C ASP A 18 14.44 11.06 -3.12
N PHE A 19 13.20 10.77 -2.70
CA PHE A 19 12.93 10.00 -1.51
C PHE A 19 13.25 8.52 -1.75
N THR A 20 14.13 7.97 -0.92
CA THR A 20 14.39 6.53 -0.87
C THR A 20 14.36 6.05 0.58
N TRP A 21 13.75 4.89 0.81
CA TRP A 21 13.71 4.30 2.16
C TRP A 21 15.11 3.95 2.68
N ASP A 22 16.06 3.66 1.79
CA ASP A 22 17.45 3.40 2.18
C ASP A 22 18.13 4.66 2.73
N SER A 23 17.90 5.84 2.12
CA SER A 23 18.40 7.11 2.68
C SER A 23 17.86 7.41 4.09
N VAL A 24 16.63 6.97 4.39
CA VAL A 24 16.03 7.11 5.73
C VAL A 24 16.69 6.16 6.73
N LYS A 25 17.01 4.91 6.33
CA LYS A 25 17.68 3.92 7.18
C LYS A 25 19.09 4.39 7.58
N ASP A 26 19.84 4.92 6.63
CA ASP A 26 21.25 5.28 6.79
C ASP A 26 21.44 6.67 7.43
N SER A 27 20.37 7.46 7.57
CA SER A 27 20.42 8.79 8.18
C SER A 27 20.75 8.75 9.67
N SER A 28 21.65 9.64 10.12
CA SER A 28 21.93 9.88 11.54
C SER A 28 20.72 10.43 12.30
N HIS A 29 19.79 11.09 11.61
CA HIS A 29 18.59 11.66 12.18
C HIS A 29 17.34 10.80 11.92
N ARG A 30 17.51 9.50 11.61
CA ARG A 30 16.40 8.59 11.26
C ARG A 30 15.21 8.62 12.23
N GLU A 31 15.48 8.84 13.51
CA GLU A 31 14.48 8.91 14.58
C GLU A 31 13.52 10.10 14.42
N ASN A 32 13.96 11.16 13.74
CA ASN A 32 13.18 12.35 13.45
C ASN A 32 12.40 12.24 12.13
N TYR A 33 12.72 11.24 11.30
CA TYR A 33 11.94 10.88 10.12
C TYR A 33 10.91 9.82 10.48
N LEU A 34 10.09 9.40 9.52
CA LEU A 34 9.26 8.18 9.63
C LEU A 34 10.12 6.89 9.72
N GLY A 35 11.31 6.95 10.33
CA GLY A 35 12.31 5.88 10.43
C GLY A 35 11.97 4.72 11.36
N HIS A 36 10.78 4.75 11.99
CA HIS A 36 10.18 3.58 12.66
C HIS A 36 9.16 2.85 11.76
N SER A 37 9.11 3.19 10.48
CA SER A 37 8.26 2.52 9.50
C SER A 37 8.70 1.07 9.25
N LEU A 38 7.72 0.21 8.96
CA LEU A 38 7.96 -1.14 8.40
C LEU A 38 8.82 -1.12 7.13
N LYS A 39 8.88 0.01 6.42
CA LYS A 39 9.68 0.19 5.19
C LYS A 39 11.14 0.57 5.44
N ALA A 40 11.51 0.97 6.66
CA ALA A 40 12.88 1.28 7.05
C ALA A 40 13.33 0.52 8.32
N PRO A 41 13.23 -0.83 8.35
CA PRO A 41 13.64 -1.59 9.52
C PRO A 41 15.16 -1.58 9.66
N VAL A 42 15.65 -1.39 10.89
CA VAL A 42 17.07 -1.31 11.23
C VAL A 42 17.40 -2.16 12.45
N GLY A 43 18.67 -2.57 12.59
CA GLY A 43 19.14 -3.35 13.72
C GLY A 43 18.96 -4.86 13.57
N ARG A 44 19.22 -5.61 14.65
CA ARG A 44 19.27 -7.09 14.61
C ARG A 44 17.89 -7.75 14.69
N TRP A 45 16.88 -7.06 15.24
CA TRP A 45 15.57 -7.64 15.51
C TRP A 45 14.82 -8.08 14.23
N GLN A 46 15.06 -7.39 13.11
CA GLN A 46 14.51 -7.72 11.79
C GLN A 46 15.14 -8.96 11.15
N LYS A 47 16.33 -9.40 11.59
CA LYS A 47 17.05 -10.50 10.94
C LYS A 47 16.28 -11.80 11.09
N GLY A 48 15.97 -12.44 9.96
CA GLY A 48 15.23 -13.71 9.93
C GLY A 48 13.74 -13.57 10.25
N ARG A 49 13.19 -12.34 10.22
CA ARG A 49 11.76 -12.10 10.38
C ARG A 49 11.18 -11.57 9.08
N ASP A 50 9.95 -12.00 8.81
CA ASP A 50 9.14 -11.48 7.74
C ASP A 50 8.22 -10.39 8.30
N LEU A 51 8.56 -9.12 8.08
CA LEU A 51 7.79 -7.98 8.62
C LEU A 51 6.48 -7.74 7.86
N GLU A 52 6.38 -8.25 6.64
CA GLU A 52 5.24 -8.08 5.74
C GLU A 52 4.39 -9.35 5.64
N TRP A 53 4.59 -10.32 6.55
CA TRP A 53 3.94 -11.63 6.52
C TRP A 53 2.40 -11.57 6.40
N TRP A 54 1.78 -10.55 7.00
CA TRP A 54 0.33 -10.32 6.97
C TRP A 54 -0.19 -9.77 5.64
N SER A 55 0.70 -9.20 4.82
CA SER A 55 0.38 -8.57 3.53
C SER A 55 0.77 -9.44 2.33
N LYS A 56 1.46 -10.55 2.58
CA LYS A 56 1.76 -11.54 1.55
C LYS A 56 0.46 -12.29 1.26
N GLY A 57 -0.08 -12.11 0.06
CA GLY A 57 -1.23 -12.86 -0.39
C GLY A 57 -0.99 -14.37 -0.28
N ASP A 58 -2.05 -15.13 -0.08
CA ASP A 58 -2.04 -16.59 0.11
C ASP A 58 -1.61 -17.36 -1.14
N GLY A 59 -0.32 -17.29 -1.52
CA GLY A 59 0.25 -18.13 -2.59
C GLY A 59 -0.55 -18.16 -3.91
N PRO A 60 -0.45 -19.23 -4.71
CA PRO A 60 -1.20 -19.34 -5.97
C PRO A 60 -2.73 -19.39 -5.81
N ASP A 61 -3.24 -19.56 -4.59
CA ASP A 61 -4.68 -19.53 -4.28
C ASP A 61 -5.19 -18.14 -3.88
N ALA A 62 -4.31 -17.13 -3.74
CA ALA A 62 -4.65 -15.78 -3.31
C ALA A 62 -5.70 -15.14 -4.23
N GLU A 63 -5.56 -15.32 -5.54
CA GLU A 63 -6.48 -14.75 -6.52
C GLU A 63 -7.86 -15.41 -6.45
N ALA A 64 -7.92 -16.71 -6.12
CA ALA A 64 -9.17 -17.42 -5.90
C ALA A 64 -9.85 -17.00 -4.59
N GLN A 65 -9.08 -16.77 -3.52
CA GLN A 65 -9.60 -16.24 -2.26
C GLN A 65 -10.06 -14.79 -2.40
N GLU A 66 -9.32 -13.96 -3.12
CA GLU A 66 -9.67 -12.57 -3.36
C GLU A 66 -10.97 -12.47 -4.18
N ARG A 67 -11.13 -13.31 -5.22
CA ARG A 67 -12.40 -13.42 -5.96
C ARG A 67 -13.57 -13.81 -5.05
N LYS A 68 -13.41 -14.81 -4.18
CA LYS A 68 -14.45 -15.20 -3.20
C LYS A 68 -14.79 -14.07 -2.24
N ILE A 69 -13.80 -13.37 -1.69
CA ILE A 69 -14.02 -12.23 -0.80
C ILE A 69 -14.72 -11.08 -1.53
N ALA A 70 -14.38 -10.84 -2.80
CA ALA A 70 -15.02 -9.82 -3.62
C ALA A 70 -16.50 -10.16 -3.89
N GLU A 71 -16.81 -11.43 -4.20
CA GLU A 71 -18.19 -11.91 -4.40
C GLU A 71 -19.03 -11.77 -3.12
N GLU A 72 -18.49 -12.17 -1.96
CA GLU A 72 -19.19 -12.02 -0.67
C GLU A 72 -19.43 -10.55 -0.34
N LYS A 73 -18.45 -9.67 -0.58
CA LYS A 73 -18.61 -8.21 -0.42
C LYS A 73 -19.65 -7.64 -1.38
N ALA A 74 -19.71 -8.12 -2.62
CA ALA A 74 -20.70 -7.67 -3.60
C ALA A 74 -22.12 -8.04 -3.16
N ARG A 75 -22.31 -9.28 -2.67
CA ARG A 75 -23.60 -9.74 -2.14
C ARG A 75 -24.03 -8.91 -0.93
N LEU A 76 -23.12 -8.60 -0.02
CA LEU A 76 -23.41 -7.76 1.14
C LEU A 76 -23.82 -6.34 0.71
N LYS A 77 -23.06 -5.73 -0.21
CA LYS A 77 -23.38 -4.39 -0.73
C LYS A 77 -24.73 -4.34 -1.42
N HIS A 78 -25.09 -5.39 -2.16
CA HIS A 78 -26.41 -5.48 -2.81
C HIS A 78 -27.54 -5.53 -1.77
N ALA A 79 -27.40 -6.36 -0.73
CA ALA A 79 -28.39 -6.42 0.35
C ALA A 79 -28.49 -5.10 1.13
N GLU A 80 -27.38 -4.41 1.34
CA GLU A 80 -27.36 -3.07 1.95
C GLU A 80 -28.05 -2.03 1.05
N GLU A 81 -27.87 -2.12 -0.27
CA GLU A 81 -28.49 -1.23 -1.24
C GLU A 81 -30.00 -1.47 -1.35
N GLU A 82 -30.45 -2.72 -1.36
CA GLU A 82 -31.86 -3.08 -1.26
C GLU A 82 -32.50 -2.52 0.02
N ALA A 83 -31.85 -2.71 1.17
CA ALA A 83 -32.33 -2.19 2.44
C ALA A 83 -32.39 -0.64 2.45
N ARG A 84 -31.40 0.01 1.83
CA ARG A 84 -31.38 1.47 1.66
C ARG A 84 -32.52 1.94 0.75
N CYS A 85 -32.73 1.30 -0.40
CA CYS A 85 -33.81 1.63 -1.31
C CYS A 85 -35.17 1.46 -0.64
N ALA A 86 -35.39 0.36 0.09
CA ALA A 86 -36.60 0.12 0.86
C ALA A 86 -36.84 1.23 1.91
N ALA A 87 -35.81 1.64 2.65
CA ALA A 87 -35.90 2.72 3.63
C ALA A 87 -36.21 4.09 3.00
N LEU A 88 -35.72 4.34 1.78
CA LEU A 88 -35.93 5.58 1.03
C LEU A 88 -37.20 5.55 0.17
N GLY A 89 -37.92 4.42 0.11
CA GLY A 89 -39.07 4.24 -0.77
C GLY A 89 -38.71 4.20 -2.27
N LEU A 90 -37.45 3.90 -2.59
CA LEU A 90 -36.95 3.74 -3.95
C LEU A 90 -37.17 2.30 -4.43
N PRO A 91 -37.32 2.08 -5.76
CA PRO A 91 -37.38 0.73 -6.31
C PRO A 91 -36.07 -0.04 -6.01
N PRO A 92 -36.11 -1.39 -5.95
CA PRO A 92 -34.91 -2.19 -5.77
C PRO A 92 -33.91 -1.94 -6.91
N PRO A 93 -32.60 -2.04 -6.63
CA PRO A 93 -31.54 -1.83 -7.60
C PRO A 93 -31.54 -2.87 -8.74
#